data_AF-A0A530M5Y7-F1
#
_entry.id   AF-A0A530M5Y7-F1
#
_cell.length_a   1.000
_cell.length_b   1.000
_cell.length_c   1.000
_cell.angle_alpha   90.00
_cell.angle_beta   90.00
_cell.angle_gamma   90.00
#
_symmetry.space_group_name_H-M   'P 1'
#
loop_
_entity.id
_entity.type
_entity.pdbx_description
1 polymer ?
#
loop_
_entity_poly.entity_id
_entity_poly.type
_entity_poly.pdbx_seq_one_letter_code
_entity_poly.pdbx_strand_id
1 'polypeptide(L)' 'MERILHFERAEYATRLAAVKAEMSKRGLDILLISEPPNQNYLTGYDAYSFY' A
#
# COMPACT_ATOMS: atom_id res chain seq x y z
N MET A 1 -5.93 -9.53 18.10
CA MET A 1 -5.24 -8.28 17.76
C MET A 1 -6.27 -7.31 17.22
N GLU A 2 -6.30 -6.11 17.76
CA GLU A 2 -7.14 -5.02 17.25
C GLU A 2 -6.56 -4.50 15.93
N ARG A 3 -7.41 -4.26 14.93
CA ARG A 3 -6.98 -3.81 13.61
C ARG A 3 -6.98 -2.28 13.62
N ILE A 4 -5.81 -1.70 13.90
CA ILE A 4 -5.63 -0.25 13.93
C ILE A 4 -5.33 0.25 12.52
N LEU A 5 -6.09 1.24 12.05
CA LEU A 5 -5.77 2.02 10.86
C LEU A 5 -5.39 3.42 11.31
N HIS A 6 -4.22 3.89 10.89
CA HIS A 6 -3.75 5.24 11.22
C HIS A 6 -4.38 6.34 10.36
N PHE A 7 -5.06 5.95 9.28
CA PHE A 7 -5.72 6.84 8.34
C PHE A 7 -7.10 6.31 7.98
N GLU A 8 -7.96 7.20 7.49
CA GLU A 8 -9.28 6.84 6.98
C GLU A 8 -9.17 5.90 5.77
N ARG A 9 -10.16 5.02 5.61
CA ARG A 9 -10.21 4.07 4.47
C ARG A 9 -10.21 4.78 3.11
N ALA A 10 -10.82 5.96 3.05
CA ALA A 10 -10.87 6.79 1.84
C ALA A 10 -9.46 7.26 1.42
N GLU A 11 -8.56 7.47 2.38
CA GLU A 11 -7.20 7.88 2.09
C GLU A 11 -6.41 6.73 1.44
N TYR A 12 -6.49 5.51 2.00
CA TYR A 12 -5.88 4.33 1.39
C TYR A 12 -6.41 4.05 -0.03
N ALA A 13 -7.71 4.24 -0.26
CA ALA A 13 -8.30 4.12 -1.59
C ALA A 13 -7.69 5.14 -2.58
N THR A 14 -7.44 6.37 -2.12
CA THR A 14 -6.81 7.43 -2.91
C THR A 14 -5.35 7.09 -3.24
N ARG A 15 -4.58 6.61 -2.25
CA ARG A 15 -3.20 6.15 -2.44
C ARG A 15 -3.11 5.01 -3.47
N LEU A 16 -4.00 4.02 -3.36
CA LEU A 16 -4.07 2.89 -4.29
C LEU A 16 -4.42 3.33 -5.71
N ALA A 17 -5.38 4.25 -5.86
CA ALA A 17 -5.77 4.78 -7.17
C ALA A 17 -4.61 5.51 -7.85
N ALA A 18 -3.84 6.32 -7.11
CA ALA A 18 -2.66 7.01 -7.62
C ALA A 18 -1.58 6.03 -8.11
N VAL A 19 -1.29 4.98 -7.33
CA VAL A 19 -0.31 3.95 -7.73
C VAL A 19 -0.79 3.19 -8.98
N LYS A 20 -2.06 2.80 -9.06
CA LYS A 20 -2.62 2.12 -10.25
C LYS A 20 -2.59 3.01 -11.49
N ALA A 21 -2.86 4.30 -11.35
CA ALA A 21 -2.74 5.24 -12.46
C ALA A 21 -1.30 5.31 -12.99
N GLU A 22 -0.30 5.29 -12.11
CA GLU A 22 1.10 5.27 -12.49
C GLU A 22 1.52 3.92 -13.12
N MET A 23 1.02 2.80 -12.59
CA MET A 23 1.22 1.48 -13.19
C MET A 23 0.69 1.46 -14.64
N SER A 24 -0.54 1.97 -14.86
CA SER A 24 -1.14 2.03 -16.19
C SER A 24 -0.33 2.90 -17.16
N LYS A 25 0.16 4.07 -16.72
CA LYS A 25 1.04 4.92 -17.54
C LYS A 25 2.34 4.23 -17.95
N ARG A 26 2.87 3.35 -17.09
CA ARG A 26 4.11 2.59 -17.32
C ARG A 26 3.89 1.25 -18.02
N GLY A 27 2.65 0.87 -18.30
CA GLY A 27 2.32 -0.44 -18.88
C GLY A 27 2.61 -1.61 -17.94
N LEU A 28 2.47 -1.42 -16.62
CA LEU A 28 2.69 -2.44 -15.61
C LEU A 28 1.38 -3.13 -15.24
N ASP A 29 1.29 -4.44 -15.49
CA ASP A 29 0.14 -5.24 -15.07
C ASP A 29 0.22 -5.65 -13.59
N ILE A 30 1.43 -5.87 -13.08
CA ILE A 30 1.70 -6.33 -11.71
C ILE A 30 2.81 -5.48 -11.08
N LEU A 31 2.63 -5.11 -9.81
CA LEU A 31 3.64 -4.45 -8.99
C LEU A 31 3.93 -5.30 -7.75
N LEU A 32 5.16 -5.81 -7.64
CA LEU A 32 5.66 -6.48 -6.44
C LEU A 32 6.24 -5.43 -5.49
N ILE A 33 5.77 -5.41 -4.23
CA ILE A 33 6.21 -4.46 -3.21
C ILE A 33 6.98 -5.20 -2.12
N SER A 34 8.31 -5.08 -2.14
CA SER A 34 9.20 -5.68 -1.15
C SER A 34 9.40 -4.83 0.10
N GLU A 35 9.42 -3.51 -0.06
CA GLU A 35 9.76 -2.59 1.02
C GLU A 35 8.62 -2.45 2.04
N PRO A 36 8.85 -2.75 3.34
CA PRO A 36 7.84 -2.62 4.37
C PRO A 36 7.17 -1.23 4.44
N PRO A 37 7.90 -0.10 4.27
CA PRO A 37 7.26 1.22 4.24
C PRO A 37 6.22 1.37 3.12
N ASN A 38 6.44 0.78 1.95
CA ASN A 38 5.50 0.84 0.83
C ASN A 38 4.28 -0.06 1.06
N GLN A 39 4.48 -1.21 1.71
CA GLN A 39 3.39 -2.08 2.15
C GLN A 39 2.51 -1.35 3.18
N ASN A 40 3.11 -0.71 4.19
CA ASN A 40 2.40 0.09 5.18
C ASN A 40 1.62 1.24 4.54
N TYR A 41 2.25 1.99 3.65
CA TYR A 41 1.63 3.12 2.95
C TYR A 41 0.34 2.74 2.23
N LEU A 42 0.31 1.59 1.54
CA LEU A 42 -0.84 1.15 0.76
C LEU A 42 -1.89 0.37 1.55
N THR A 43 -1.51 -0.29 2.64
CA THR A 43 -2.38 -1.29 3.28
C THR A 43 -2.64 -1.02 4.77
N GLY A 44 -1.85 -0.15 5.40
CA GLY A 44 -1.79 0.00 6.85
C GLY A 44 -1.13 -1.18 7.55
N TYR A 45 -0.52 -2.11 6.81
CA TYR A 45 0.25 -3.21 7.40
C TYR A 45 1.46 -2.64 8.16
N ASP A 46 1.43 -2.81 9.48
CA ASP A 46 2.54 -2.48 10.36
C ASP A 46 2.88 -3.73 11.17
N ALA A 47 4.07 -4.27 10.92
CA ALA A 47 4.57 -5.43 11.63
C ALA A 47 6.09 -5.37 11.69
N TYR A 48 6.62 -5.63 12.88
CA TYR A 48 8.04 -5.85 13.10
C TYR A 48 8.38 -7.31 12.74
N SER A 49 8.37 -7.62 11.45
CA SER A 49 8.62 -8.96 10.91
C SER A 49 10.04 -9.02 10.33
N PHE A 50 10.98 -9.56 11.11
CA PHE A 50 12.33 -9.88 10.64
C PHE A 50 12.40 -11.39 10.40
N TYR A 51 12.70 -11.79 9.16
CA TYR A 51 13.10 -13.15 8.81
C TYR A 51 14.61 -13.18 8.61
#